data_AF-A0A2H9N683-F1
#
_entry.id   AF-A0A2H9N683-F1
#
_cell.length_a   1.000
_cell.length_b   1.000
_cell.length_c   1.000
_cell.angle_alpha   90.00
_cell.angle_beta   90.00
_cell.angle_gamma   90.00
#
_symmetry.space_group_name_H-M   'P 1'
#
loop_
_entity.id
_entity.type
_entity.pdbx_description
1 polymer ?
#
loop_
_entity_poly.entity_id
_entity_poly.type
_entity_poly.pdbx_seq_one_letter_code
_entity_poly.pdbx_strand_id
1 'polypeptide(L)'
;IFGVIIILLFLSTALPFAEGRIFDFRTHKNLSSPLGITFDNVPHLYESPRGNAYGYSGLFVGDTVKVSGVVVSETPLEIIFPSGKTVKIPVSNNYFEKEITFDEEGKYKVRFTPSGGVPIIEYNFSVCFKAIPILPTKLVKDILNGVSEANDETRLKFVNWNDACVTEEGKGETAFLLIVDKNGNPLTDLKGKYFTTDKYGIATIPFSSSDVNIYGNIKAAKYDKVVFDKKGNLIYSSKPEKIKTILQDNTLYLNEKEFFSYVFPEARKAGKDIPIITDFSYDLTNVGIADNYISESRTNIAIPAKVIKKDNDTYVNAEALLALIGYRQFADAYFGILGTSIRYYPDRIEIYIVEGG
;
A
#
# COMPACT_ATOMS: atom_id res chain seq x y z
N ILE A 1 -30.35 -56.09 33.10
CA ILE A 1 -30.42 -54.70 32.60
C ILE A 1 -29.01 -54.13 32.73
N PHE A 2 -28.08 -54.53 31.85
CA PHE A 2 -27.70 -53.81 30.62
C PHE A 2 -27.31 -52.34 30.86
N GLY A 3 -26.00 -52.10 30.88
CA GLY A 3 -25.31 -51.13 30.03
C GLY A 3 -25.42 -49.64 30.36
N VAL A 4 -24.34 -49.07 30.88
CA VAL A 4 -23.74 -47.79 30.42
C VAL A 4 -22.23 -47.93 30.66
N ILE A 5 -21.47 -48.60 29.78
CA ILE A 5 -20.76 -48.06 28.61
C ILE A 5 -20.01 -46.76 28.90
N ILE A 6 -18.68 -46.92 28.94
CA ILE A 6 -17.61 -45.94 28.77
C ILE A 6 -17.97 -44.91 27.69
N ILE A 7 -17.95 -43.62 28.05
CA ILE A 7 -17.76 -42.52 27.09
C ILE A 7 -16.43 -41.84 27.43
N LEU A 8 -15.36 -42.53 27.04
CA LEU A 8 -14.21 -41.90 26.38
C LEU A 8 -14.65 -41.68 24.92
N LEU A 9 -14.56 -40.44 24.44
CA LEU A 9 -14.52 -39.98 23.04
C LEU A 9 -15.48 -38.81 22.77
N PHE A 10 -14.91 -37.77 22.16
CA PHE A 10 -15.53 -36.59 21.53
C PHE A 10 -15.96 -35.43 22.44
N LEU A 11 -14.96 -34.75 23.01
CA LEU A 11 -14.93 -33.29 23.05
C LEU A 11 -13.61 -32.80 22.42
N SER A 12 -13.40 -33.21 21.17
CA SER A 12 -12.34 -32.72 20.27
C SER A 12 -12.93 -31.95 19.09
N THR A 13 -13.98 -31.16 19.32
CA THR A 13 -14.65 -30.36 18.29
C THR A 13 -15.06 -29.00 18.84
N ALA A 14 -14.09 -28.22 19.30
CA ALA A 14 -14.18 -26.76 19.43
C ALA A 14 -12.83 -26.19 19.88
N LEU A 15 -11.75 -26.46 19.12
CA LEU A 15 -10.66 -25.50 19.08
C LEU A 15 -10.95 -24.64 17.85
N PRO A 16 -11.37 -23.37 18.00
CA PRO A 16 -11.39 -22.47 16.86
C PRO A 16 -9.99 -22.52 16.25
N PHE A 17 -9.91 -22.76 14.94
CA PHE A 17 -8.67 -22.55 14.21
C PHE A 17 -8.15 -21.18 14.63
N ALA A 18 -7.00 -21.16 15.31
CA ALA A 18 -6.33 -19.93 15.66
C ALA A 18 -5.88 -19.29 14.34
N GLU A 19 -6.74 -18.45 13.78
CA GLU A 19 -6.31 -17.43 12.83
C GLU A 19 -5.38 -16.49 13.60
N GLY A 20 -4.07 -16.70 13.48
CA GLY A 20 -3.07 -15.73 13.93
C GLY A 20 -3.14 -14.52 13.01
N ARG A 21 -3.68 -13.39 13.49
CA ARG A 21 -3.76 -12.12 12.74
C ARG A 21 -2.82 -11.09 13.39
N ILE A 22 -1.89 -10.49 12.64
CA ILE A 22 -1.04 -9.40 13.16
C ILE A 22 -0.89 -8.29 12.11
N PHE A 23 -1.22 -7.05 12.51
CA PHE A 23 -1.25 -5.80 11.72
C PHE A 23 -0.59 -4.63 12.50
N ASP A 24 0.00 -3.61 11.82
CA ASP A 24 0.12 -2.20 12.31
C ASP A 24 0.32 -1.20 11.13
N PHE A 25 -0.34 -0.03 11.17
CA PHE A 25 -0.59 0.86 10.01
C PHE A 25 -0.45 2.39 10.28
N ARG A 26 0.70 2.93 10.71
CA ARG A 26 0.88 4.41 10.86
C ARG A 26 2.29 4.87 10.54
N THR A 27 2.55 6.20 10.46
CA THR A 27 3.79 6.98 10.06
C THR A 27 3.74 8.49 10.42
N HIS A 28 4.28 9.01 11.54
CA HIS A 28 4.29 10.43 11.96
C HIS A 28 5.60 11.13 11.52
N LYS A 29 5.57 12.32 10.87
CA LYS A 29 6.39 13.55 11.18
C LYS A 29 6.49 14.61 10.05
N ASN A 30 6.46 15.86 10.52
CA ASN A 30 7.04 17.17 10.11
C ASN A 30 7.17 17.57 8.62
N LEU A 31 6.47 18.66 8.29
CA LEU A 31 6.50 19.37 7.00
C LEU A 31 7.31 20.66 7.08
N SER A 32 8.07 20.96 6.03
CA SER A 32 8.63 22.28 5.74
C SER A 32 8.67 22.52 4.22
N SER A 33 7.73 23.28 3.66
CA SER A 33 7.88 23.93 2.35
C SER A 33 7.23 25.34 2.38
N PRO A 34 7.81 26.35 1.68
CA PRO A 34 7.41 27.76 1.73
C PRO A 34 6.32 28.19 0.72
N LEU A 35 5.74 27.30 -0.10
CA LEU A 35 4.67 27.65 -1.06
C LEU A 35 3.39 26.87 -0.75
N GLY A 36 2.34 27.58 -0.31
CA GLY A 36 1.06 26.98 0.09
C GLY A 36 -0.08 27.36 -0.85
N ILE A 37 -0.31 26.55 -1.89
CA ILE A 37 -1.62 26.53 -2.57
C ILE A 37 -2.50 25.58 -1.77
N THR A 38 -3.64 26.09 -1.31
CA THR A 38 -4.63 25.30 -0.57
C THR A 38 -5.88 25.17 -1.41
N PHE A 39 -6.39 23.95 -1.48
CA PHE A 39 -7.71 23.67 -2.03
C PHE A 39 -8.58 23.39 -0.81
N ASP A 40 -9.59 24.24 -0.56
CA ASP A 40 -10.46 24.06 0.59
C ASP A 40 -11.13 22.67 0.50
N ASN A 41 -11.13 21.93 1.62
CA ASN A 41 -11.68 20.58 1.74
C ASN A 41 -10.95 19.47 0.95
N VAL A 42 -9.71 19.70 0.56
CA VAL A 42 -8.92 18.77 -0.25
C VAL A 42 -7.47 18.73 0.24
N PRO A 43 -6.75 17.58 0.17
CA PRO A 43 -5.30 17.52 0.43
C PRO A 43 -4.54 18.71 -0.19
N HIS A 44 -3.70 19.36 0.61
CA HIS A 44 -2.77 20.36 0.07
C HIS A 44 -1.90 19.74 -1.03
N LEU A 45 -1.74 20.44 -2.16
CA LEU A 45 -0.71 20.10 -3.14
C LEU A 45 0.65 20.50 -2.56
N TYR A 46 1.30 19.59 -1.87
CA TYR A 46 2.64 19.86 -1.34
C TYR A 46 3.69 19.74 -2.43
N GLU A 47 4.61 20.70 -2.42
CA GLU A 47 5.81 20.70 -3.24
C GLU A 47 6.71 19.51 -2.86
N SER A 48 7.07 18.67 -3.84
CA SER A 48 8.24 17.81 -3.70
C SER A 48 9.48 18.65 -3.99
N PRO A 49 10.50 18.69 -3.11
CA PRO A 49 11.76 19.40 -3.37
C PRO A 49 12.50 18.93 -4.64
N ARG A 50 12.03 17.84 -5.27
CA ARG A 50 12.60 17.24 -6.48
C ARG A 50 11.74 17.45 -7.73
N GLY A 51 10.86 18.46 -7.76
CA GLY A 51 10.16 18.89 -8.99
C GLY A 51 9.09 17.92 -9.54
N ASN A 52 8.87 16.79 -8.86
CA ASN A 52 7.90 15.77 -9.23
C ASN A 52 6.80 15.71 -8.16
N ALA A 53 5.96 16.74 -8.09
CA ALA A 53 4.75 16.71 -7.27
C ALA A 53 3.70 15.79 -7.93
N TYR A 54 3.88 14.47 -7.81
CA TYR A 54 2.83 13.47 -8.05
C TYR A 54 1.89 13.40 -6.82
N GLY A 55 1.38 14.55 -6.39
CA GLY A 55 0.33 14.64 -5.38
C GLY A 55 -1.01 14.37 -6.05
N TYR A 56 -1.69 13.31 -5.65
CA TYR A 56 -3.08 13.14 -6.05
C TYR A 56 -3.88 14.30 -5.46
N SER A 57 -4.56 15.05 -6.33
CA SER A 57 -5.21 16.30 -5.95
C SER A 57 -6.43 16.10 -5.08
N GLY A 58 -6.97 14.88 -4.91
CA GLY A 58 -8.26 14.67 -4.23
C GLY A 58 -9.48 15.23 -4.98
N LEU A 59 -9.27 15.89 -6.12
CA LEU A 59 -10.31 16.47 -6.96
C LEU A 59 -10.83 15.45 -7.97
N PHE A 60 -12.14 15.44 -8.14
CA PHE A 60 -12.84 14.65 -9.13
C PHE A 60 -13.55 15.51 -10.17
N VAL A 61 -13.80 14.93 -11.34
CA VAL A 61 -14.59 15.59 -12.38
C VAL A 61 -15.99 15.92 -11.85
N GLY A 62 -16.37 17.19 -11.96
CA GLY A 62 -17.62 17.75 -11.47
C GLY A 62 -17.51 18.46 -10.12
N ASP A 63 -16.37 18.34 -9.42
CA ASP A 63 -16.15 19.04 -8.16
C ASP A 63 -16.07 20.54 -8.37
N THR A 64 -16.65 21.29 -7.43
CA THR A 64 -16.52 22.74 -7.34
C THR A 64 -15.86 23.04 -6.01
N VAL A 65 -14.64 23.58 -6.07
CA VAL A 65 -13.83 23.84 -4.89
C VAL A 65 -13.35 25.28 -4.85
N LYS A 66 -13.19 25.79 -3.65
CA LYS A 66 -12.55 27.08 -3.41
C LYS A 66 -11.04 26.87 -3.39
N VAL A 67 -10.34 27.51 -4.32
CA VAL A 67 -8.89 27.50 -4.42
C VAL A 67 -8.38 28.78 -3.78
N SER A 68 -7.55 28.66 -2.74
CA SER A 68 -7.08 29.78 -1.95
C SER A 68 -5.59 29.65 -1.58
N GLY A 69 -4.93 30.76 -1.25
CA GLY A 69 -3.53 30.70 -0.83
C GLY A 69 -2.83 32.04 -0.82
N VAL A 70 -1.53 31.97 -0.57
CA VAL A 70 -0.63 33.14 -0.52
C VAL A 70 0.49 32.95 -1.55
N VAL A 71 0.82 34.01 -2.26
CA VAL A 71 1.90 34.06 -3.25
C VAL A 71 2.97 35.07 -2.81
N VAL A 72 4.21 34.89 -3.30
CA VAL A 72 5.36 35.71 -2.87
C VAL A 72 5.32 37.14 -3.45
N SER A 73 4.56 37.36 -4.52
CA SER A 73 4.28 38.68 -5.10
C SER A 73 2.94 38.64 -5.85
N GLU A 74 2.36 39.80 -6.21
CA GLU A 74 1.10 39.95 -6.98
C GLU A 74 1.20 39.42 -8.43
N THR A 75 1.51 38.14 -8.51
CA THR A 75 1.81 37.41 -9.71
C THR A 75 0.52 36.95 -10.35
N PRO A 76 0.31 37.10 -11.66
CA PRO A 76 -0.80 36.45 -12.34
C PRO A 76 -0.78 34.95 -12.09
N LEU A 77 -1.87 34.47 -11.49
CA LEU A 77 -2.15 33.07 -11.24
C LEU A 77 -3.24 32.60 -12.20
N GLU A 78 -3.01 31.49 -12.88
CA GLU A 78 -4.01 30.88 -13.74
C GLU A 78 -4.04 29.36 -13.61
N ILE A 79 -5.24 28.79 -13.72
CA ILE A 79 -5.46 27.35 -13.88
C ILE A 79 -5.82 27.08 -15.32
N ILE A 80 -5.07 26.18 -15.95
CA ILE A 80 -5.25 25.75 -17.34
C ILE A 80 -5.83 24.34 -17.34
N PHE A 81 -6.97 24.19 -18.00
CA PHE A 81 -7.72 22.95 -18.13
C PHE A 81 -7.12 22.07 -19.23
N PRO A 82 -7.39 20.74 -19.25
CA PRO A 82 -6.97 19.84 -20.31
C PRO A 82 -7.33 20.32 -21.74
N SER A 83 -8.47 20.98 -21.91
CA SER A 83 -8.93 21.58 -23.16
C SER A 83 -8.16 22.84 -23.59
N GLY A 84 -7.36 23.43 -22.70
CA GLY A 84 -6.70 24.72 -22.89
C GLY A 84 -7.52 25.92 -22.40
N LYS A 85 -8.74 25.71 -21.88
CA LYS A 85 -9.50 26.74 -21.17
C LYS A 85 -8.68 27.25 -19.97
N THR A 86 -8.56 28.57 -19.84
CA THR A 86 -7.77 29.20 -18.77
C THR A 86 -8.66 29.99 -17.83
N VAL A 87 -8.54 29.74 -16.54
CA VAL A 87 -9.20 30.50 -15.47
C VAL A 87 -8.16 31.35 -14.76
N LYS A 88 -8.23 32.67 -14.96
CA LYS A 88 -7.41 33.62 -14.21
C LYS A 88 -7.93 33.77 -12.78
N ILE A 89 -7.03 33.72 -11.81
CA ILE A 89 -7.31 33.90 -10.39
C ILE A 89 -6.76 35.27 -9.97
N PRO A 90 -7.62 36.21 -9.52
CA PRO A 90 -7.15 37.50 -9.06
C PRO A 90 -6.32 37.33 -7.77
N VAL A 91 -5.20 38.06 -7.71
CA VAL A 91 -4.35 38.15 -6.51
C VAL A 91 -4.45 39.58 -5.97
N SER A 92 -4.64 39.72 -4.66
CA SER A 92 -4.65 41.02 -3.97
C SER A 92 -3.92 40.88 -2.65
N ASN A 93 -2.98 41.79 -2.35
CA ASN A 93 -2.18 41.74 -1.13
C ASN A 93 -1.51 40.37 -0.91
N ASN A 94 -0.95 39.81 -1.99
CA ASN A 94 -0.32 38.48 -1.99
C ASN A 94 -1.26 37.32 -1.64
N TYR A 95 -2.57 37.53 -1.54
CA TYR A 95 -3.56 36.51 -1.27
C TYR A 95 -4.43 36.28 -2.50
N PHE A 96 -4.92 35.06 -2.68
CA PHE A 96 -5.90 34.74 -3.70
C PHE A 96 -6.97 33.80 -3.18
N GLU A 97 -8.16 33.93 -3.76
CA GLU A 97 -9.30 33.07 -3.52
C GLU A 97 -10.19 33.06 -4.77
N LYS A 98 -10.57 31.86 -5.23
CA LYS A 98 -11.57 31.71 -6.30
C LYS A 98 -12.22 30.35 -6.25
N GLU A 99 -13.54 30.32 -6.43
CA GLU A 99 -14.28 29.08 -6.66
C GLU A 99 -14.11 28.62 -8.12
N ILE A 100 -13.76 27.34 -8.30
CA ILE A 100 -13.46 26.74 -9.60
C ILE A 100 -14.14 25.37 -9.69
N THR A 101 -14.89 25.17 -10.78
CA THR A 101 -15.44 23.86 -11.15
C THR A 101 -14.46 23.12 -12.06
N PHE A 102 -14.10 21.89 -11.69
CA PHE A 102 -13.22 21.00 -12.42
C PHE A 102 -14.04 20.01 -13.24
N ASP A 103 -14.44 20.39 -14.45
CA ASP A 103 -15.39 19.66 -15.30
C ASP A 103 -14.76 18.79 -16.40
N GLU A 104 -13.42 18.66 -16.43
CA GLU A 104 -12.70 17.89 -17.44
C GLU A 104 -11.81 16.82 -16.78
N GLU A 105 -11.80 15.61 -17.35
CA GLU A 105 -10.81 14.61 -16.97
C GLU A 105 -9.45 14.97 -17.59
N GLY A 106 -8.39 14.96 -16.78
CA GLY A 106 -7.02 15.01 -17.30
C GLY A 106 -6.07 15.82 -16.45
N LYS A 107 -5.01 16.29 -17.12
CA LYS A 107 -3.89 17.00 -16.49
C LYS A 107 -4.14 18.50 -16.56
N TYR A 108 -4.35 19.11 -15.41
CA TYR A 108 -4.46 20.54 -15.20
C TYR A 108 -3.10 21.14 -14.91
N LYS A 109 -2.96 22.44 -15.21
CA LYS A 109 -1.77 23.21 -14.87
C LYS A 109 -2.13 24.39 -13.99
N VAL A 110 -1.32 24.64 -12.97
CA VAL A 110 -1.28 25.93 -12.28
C VAL A 110 -0.06 26.67 -12.78
N ARG A 111 -0.24 27.87 -13.32
CA ARG A 111 0.85 28.71 -13.82
C ARG A 111 0.94 30.00 -13.00
N PHE A 112 2.17 30.33 -12.62
CA PHE A 112 2.58 31.60 -12.04
C PHE A 112 3.50 32.30 -13.04
N THR A 113 3.23 33.56 -13.34
CA THR A 113 4.05 34.38 -14.25
C THR A 113 4.64 35.58 -13.50
N PRO A 114 5.74 35.42 -12.74
CA PRO A 114 6.28 36.50 -11.92
C PRO A 114 6.74 37.69 -12.78
N SER A 115 6.60 38.90 -12.25
CA SER A 115 7.17 40.10 -12.87
C SER A 115 8.70 40.12 -12.74
N GLY A 116 9.39 40.85 -13.64
CA GLY A 116 10.81 41.16 -13.47
C GLY A 116 11.81 40.13 -14.02
N GLY A 117 11.43 39.31 -15.00
CA GLY A 117 12.36 38.40 -15.70
C GLY A 117 12.65 37.10 -14.95
N VAL A 118 11.91 36.79 -13.89
CA VAL A 118 11.95 35.51 -13.18
C VAL A 118 11.23 34.44 -14.01
N PRO A 119 11.72 33.18 -14.03
CA PRO A 119 11.08 32.10 -14.77
C PRO A 119 9.62 31.85 -14.34
N ILE A 120 8.79 31.49 -15.32
CA ILE A 120 7.44 30.97 -15.09
C ILE A 120 7.52 29.71 -14.22
N ILE A 121 6.70 29.64 -13.18
CA ILE A 121 6.56 28.44 -12.35
C ILE A 121 5.29 27.73 -12.78
N GLU A 122 5.40 26.46 -13.19
CA GLU A 122 4.26 25.63 -13.57
C GLU A 122 4.18 24.37 -12.69
N TYR A 123 3.01 24.15 -12.10
CA TYR A 123 2.68 22.91 -11.42
C TYR A 123 1.63 22.16 -12.22
N ASN A 124 1.65 20.84 -12.13
CA ASN A 124 0.65 20.01 -12.78
C ASN A 124 -0.03 19.13 -11.75
N PHE A 125 -1.33 18.93 -11.92
CA PHE A 125 -2.10 17.96 -11.15
C PHE A 125 -3.10 17.26 -12.06
N SER A 126 -3.60 16.09 -11.65
CA SER A 126 -4.61 15.35 -12.41
C SER A 126 -5.95 15.42 -11.70
N VAL A 127 -7.02 15.54 -12.50
CA VAL A 127 -8.41 15.37 -12.07
C VAL A 127 -8.96 14.17 -12.82
N CYS A 128 -9.54 13.23 -12.09
CA CYS A 128 -10.07 11.97 -12.61
C CYS A 128 -11.55 11.86 -12.26
N PHE A 129 -12.29 10.98 -12.93
CA PHE A 129 -13.59 10.58 -12.43
C PHE A 129 -13.42 9.82 -11.12
N LYS A 130 -14.45 9.86 -10.27
CA LYS A 130 -14.45 9.05 -9.05
C LYS A 130 -14.59 7.58 -9.44
N ALA A 131 -13.67 6.76 -8.96
CA ALA A 131 -13.62 5.33 -9.24
C ALA A 131 -13.72 4.54 -7.94
N ILE A 132 -14.51 3.47 -7.97
CA ILE A 132 -14.72 2.58 -6.82
C ILE A 132 -14.39 1.16 -7.30
N PRO A 133 -13.35 0.51 -6.74
CA PRO A 133 -13.09 -0.90 -7.04
C PRO A 133 -14.28 -1.78 -6.62
N ILE A 134 -14.70 -2.68 -7.50
CA ILE A 134 -15.82 -3.60 -7.25
C ILE A 134 -15.41 -5.04 -7.56
N LEU A 135 -16.17 -6.01 -7.03
CA LEU A 135 -15.96 -7.42 -7.36
C LEU A 135 -16.03 -7.64 -8.88
N PRO A 136 -15.20 -8.54 -9.44
CA PRO A 136 -14.30 -9.48 -8.76
C PRO A 136 -12.90 -8.93 -8.42
N THR A 137 -12.66 -7.62 -8.47
CA THR A 137 -11.37 -7.04 -8.07
C THR A 137 -11.08 -7.32 -6.62
N LYS A 138 -9.94 -7.97 -6.38
CA LYS A 138 -9.41 -8.20 -5.04
C LYS A 138 -8.70 -6.96 -4.56
N LEU A 139 -8.85 -6.68 -3.27
CA LEU A 139 -8.27 -5.55 -2.59
C LEU A 139 -7.31 -6.01 -1.49
N VAL A 140 -6.41 -5.14 -1.04
CA VAL A 140 -5.48 -5.44 0.08
C VAL A 140 -6.24 -5.94 1.30
N LYS A 141 -7.37 -5.30 1.62
CA LYS A 141 -8.22 -5.74 2.75
C LYS A 141 -8.76 -7.16 2.61
N ASP A 142 -8.92 -7.67 1.39
CA ASP A 142 -9.39 -9.03 1.15
C ASP A 142 -8.27 -10.07 1.38
N ILE A 143 -7.00 -9.66 1.24
CA ILE A 143 -5.82 -10.50 1.54
C ILE A 143 -5.46 -10.43 3.02
N LEU A 144 -5.49 -9.23 3.60
CA LEU A 144 -5.08 -9.03 4.98
C LEU A 144 -6.24 -9.23 5.99
N ASN A 145 -7.51 -9.29 5.54
CA ASN A 145 -8.75 -9.37 6.35
C ASN A 145 -9.21 -8.08 7.08
N GLY A 146 -8.68 -6.90 6.73
CA GLY A 146 -9.00 -5.61 7.39
C GLY A 146 -8.53 -5.57 8.87
N VAL A 147 -8.00 -4.50 9.46
CA VAL A 147 -8.45 -3.11 9.52
C VAL A 147 -7.19 -2.27 9.72
N SER A 148 -6.87 -1.40 8.77
CA SER A 148 -5.98 -0.27 9.03
C SER A 148 -6.82 0.84 9.67
N GLU A 149 -6.44 1.26 10.88
CA GLU A 149 -6.96 2.50 11.46
C GLU A 149 -6.52 3.67 10.58
N ALA A 150 -7.53 4.26 9.93
CA ALA A 150 -7.68 5.64 9.49
C ALA A 150 -6.43 6.41 9.02
N ASN A 151 -6.51 6.79 7.73
CA ASN A 151 -6.04 8.07 7.19
C ASN A 151 -4.75 8.62 7.80
N ASP A 152 -3.64 8.29 7.13
CA ASP A 152 -2.43 9.08 7.30
C ASP A 152 -2.59 10.41 6.54
N GLU A 153 -3.31 11.36 7.15
CA GLU A 153 -3.39 12.75 6.68
C GLU A 153 -1.99 13.42 6.64
N THR A 154 -0.97 12.80 7.24
CA THR A 154 0.39 13.33 7.30
C THR A 154 1.29 12.85 6.16
N ARG A 155 0.86 11.83 5.38
CA ARG A 155 1.44 11.55 4.07
C ARG A 155 0.85 12.53 3.06
N LEU A 156 1.70 13.12 2.24
CA LEU A 156 1.40 13.92 1.04
C LEU A 156 0.50 13.21 -0.01
N LYS A 157 -0.07 12.05 0.34
CA LYS A 157 -0.81 11.14 -0.49
C LYS A 157 -1.89 10.50 0.40
N PHE A 158 -3.12 10.98 0.30
CA PHE A 158 -4.29 10.32 0.87
C PHE A 158 -4.48 8.98 0.16
N VAL A 159 -3.84 7.91 0.66
CA VAL A 159 -3.93 6.59 0.04
C VAL A 159 -4.51 5.62 1.06
N ASN A 160 -5.79 5.28 0.86
CA ASN A 160 -6.38 4.15 1.56
C ASN A 160 -5.88 2.86 0.92
N TRP A 161 -4.77 2.32 1.43
CA TRP A 161 -4.21 1.06 0.92
C TRP A 161 -5.17 -0.12 1.09
N ASN A 162 -6.17 -0.06 1.98
CA ASN A 162 -7.19 -1.11 2.09
C ASN A 162 -7.97 -1.32 0.78
N ASP A 163 -8.16 -0.25 0.00
CA ASP A 163 -8.88 -0.26 -1.28
C ASP A 163 -7.91 -0.31 -2.48
N ALA A 164 -6.62 -0.51 -2.25
CA ALA A 164 -5.68 -0.79 -3.35
C ALA A 164 -5.99 -2.15 -3.96
N CYS A 165 -6.02 -2.21 -5.28
CA CYS A 165 -6.24 -3.46 -6.01
C CYS A 165 -4.97 -4.32 -5.93
N VAL A 166 -5.14 -5.60 -5.64
CA VAL A 166 -4.01 -6.52 -5.46
C VAL A 166 -3.86 -7.49 -6.62
N THR A 167 -2.62 -7.68 -7.05
CA THR A 167 -2.22 -8.76 -7.96
C THR A 167 -1.04 -9.51 -7.36
N GLU A 168 -0.91 -10.79 -7.71
CA GLU A 168 0.23 -11.58 -7.21
C GLU A 168 1.53 -11.14 -7.91
N GLU A 169 2.66 -11.24 -7.20
CA GLU A 169 3.96 -10.86 -7.76
C GLU A 169 4.26 -11.62 -9.06
N GLY A 170 4.68 -10.88 -10.09
CA GLY A 170 4.95 -11.40 -11.43
C GLY A 170 3.70 -11.74 -12.25
N LYS A 171 2.49 -11.43 -11.75
CA LYS A 171 1.22 -11.67 -12.47
C LYS A 171 0.51 -10.37 -12.83
N GLY A 172 -0.30 -10.45 -13.89
CA GLY A 172 -1.25 -9.42 -14.28
C GLY A 172 -2.67 -9.80 -13.90
N GLU A 173 -3.48 -8.81 -13.57
CA GLU A 173 -4.88 -8.95 -13.20
C GLU A 173 -5.71 -7.82 -13.87
N THR A 174 -7.02 -7.87 -13.69
CA THR A 174 -7.94 -6.86 -14.22
C THR A 174 -8.71 -6.22 -13.07
N ALA A 175 -8.63 -4.90 -12.99
CA ALA A 175 -9.45 -4.10 -12.10
C ALA A 175 -10.80 -3.76 -12.76
N PHE A 176 -11.87 -3.93 -12.01
CA PHE A 176 -13.23 -3.53 -12.34
C PHE A 176 -13.58 -2.35 -11.46
N LEU A 177 -13.71 -1.19 -12.08
CA LEU A 177 -13.91 0.08 -11.38
C LEU A 177 -15.27 0.63 -11.77
N LEU A 178 -16.16 0.81 -10.78
CA LEU A 178 -17.38 1.58 -10.97
C LEU A 178 -17.01 3.06 -11.04
N ILE A 179 -17.26 3.68 -12.18
CA ILE A 179 -17.00 5.10 -12.42
C ILE A 179 -18.29 5.88 -12.11
N VAL A 180 -18.19 6.87 -11.23
CA VAL A 180 -19.35 7.63 -10.76
C VAL A 180 -19.15 9.15 -10.90
N ASP A 181 -20.27 9.86 -11.03
CA ASP A 181 -20.31 11.31 -10.95
C ASP A 181 -20.12 11.82 -9.51
N LYS A 182 -20.12 13.14 -9.34
CA LYS A 182 -20.02 13.81 -8.03
C LYS A 182 -21.14 13.42 -7.04
N ASN A 183 -22.28 12.95 -7.53
CA ASN A 183 -23.43 12.53 -6.72
C ASN A 183 -23.41 11.01 -6.44
N GLY A 184 -22.43 10.27 -6.98
CA GLY A 184 -22.32 8.83 -6.85
C GLY A 184 -23.13 8.03 -7.88
N ASN A 185 -23.69 8.67 -8.91
CA ASN A 185 -24.40 7.97 -9.98
C ASN A 185 -23.40 7.35 -10.97
N PRO A 186 -23.60 6.11 -11.42
CA PRO A 186 -22.75 5.49 -12.45
C PRO A 186 -22.74 6.29 -13.75
N LEU A 187 -21.56 6.49 -14.32
CA LEU A 187 -21.38 7.12 -15.63
C LEU A 187 -21.31 6.02 -16.70
N THR A 188 -22.40 5.79 -17.42
CA THR A 188 -22.53 4.73 -18.44
C THR A 188 -22.01 5.17 -19.81
N ASP A 189 -21.45 4.24 -20.59
CA ASP A 189 -20.94 4.48 -21.96
C ASP A 189 -19.97 5.68 -22.09
N LEU A 190 -19.35 6.08 -20.97
CA LEU A 190 -18.36 7.14 -20.88
C LEU A 190 -17.06 6.71 -21.54
N LYS A 191 -16.58 7.52 -22.49
CA LYS A 191 -15.24 7.41 -23.06
C LYS A 191 -14.27 8.27 -22.24
N GLY A 192 -13.74 7.67 -21.18
CA GLY A 192 -12.63 8.26 -20.42
C GLY A 192 -11.33 8.21 -21.21
N LYS A 193 -10.30 8.90 -20.71
CA LYS A 193 -8.98 8.94 -21.35
C LYS A 193 -8.31 7.57 -21.42
N TYR A 194 -8.55 6.73 -20.42
CA TYR A 194 -7.86 5.44 -20.24
C TYR A 194 -8.80 4.23 -20.30
N PHE A 195 -10.12 4.46 -20.41
CA PHE A 195 -11.12 3.40 -20.37
C PHE A 195 -12.39 3.80 -21.12
N THR A 196 -13.23 2.81 -21.38
CA THR A 196 -14.64 3.03 -21.68
C THR A 196 -15.45 2.27 -20.64
N THR A 197 -16.48 2.90 -20.10
CA THR A 197 -17.41 2.21 -19.18
C THR A 197 -18.46 1.45 -19.97
N ASP A 198 -18.92 0.33 -19.42
CA ASP A 198 -20.09 -0.37 -19.95
C ASP A 198 -21.42 0.34 -19.61
N LYS A 199 -22.54 -0.33 -19.93
CA LYS A 199 -23.90 0.13 -19.64
C LYS A 199 -24.24 0.23 -18.14
N TYR A 200 -23.36 -0.25 -17.26
CA TYR A 200 -23.49 -0.16 -15.81
C TYR A 200 -22.50 0.83 -15.19
N GLY A 201 -21.69 1.51 -16.01
CA GLY A 201 -20.67 2.45 -15.55
C GLY A 201 -19.38 1.78 -15.09
N ILE A 202 -19.13 0.52 -15.49
CA ILE A 202 -17.97 -0.24 -15.06
C ILE A 202 -16.86 -0.13 -16.11
N ALA A 203 -15.68 0.32 -15.68
CA ALA A 203 -14.44 0.30 -16.44
C ALA A 203 -13.62 -0.95 -16.11
N THR A 204 -13.10 -1.60 -17.14
CA THR A 204 -12.25 -2.79 -17.03
C THR A 204 -10.81 -2.40 -17.40
N ILE A 205 -9.90 -2.41 -16.43
CA ILE A 205 -8.53 -1.88 -16.60
C ILE A 205 -7.52 -2.98 -16.23
N PRO A 206 -6.67 -3.43 -17.18
CA PRO A 206 -5.59 -4.36 -16.85
C PRO A 206 -4.51 -3.66 -16.02
N PHE A 207 -3.93 -4.39 -15.07
CA PHE A 207 -2.79 -3.93 -14.28
C PHE A 207 -1.86 -5.10 -13.93
N SER A 208 -0.66 -4.77 -13.50
CA SER A 208 0.44 -5.69 -13.20
C SER A 208 1.05 -5.38 -11.85
N SER A 209 1.85 -6.31 -11.31
CA SER A 209 2.53 -6.10 -10.03
C SER A 209 3.60 -5.00 -10.09
N SER A 210 3.97 -4.52 -11.28
CA SER A 210 4.87 -3.37 -11.47
C SER A 210 4.16 -2.01 -11.50
N ASP A 211 2.82 -1.99 -11.56
CA ASP A 211 2.08 -0.73 -11.60
C ASP A 211 2.00 -0.10 -10.21
N VAL A 212 2.12 1.22 -10.14
CA VAL A 212 1.95 2.00 -8.90
C VAL A 212 0.52 2.55 -8.80
N ASN A 213 -0.06 2.96 -9.92
CA ASN A 213 -1.42 3.49 -10.02
C ASN A 213 -2.17 2.81 -11.15
N ILE A 214 -3.43 2.44 -10.92
CA ILE A 214 -4.32 1.87 -11.93
C ILE A 214 -5.11 3.00 -12.61
N TYR A 215 -5.75 3.86 -11.80
CA TYR A 215 -6.49 5.01 -12.30
C TYR A 215 -6.70 6.05 -11.19
N GLY A 216 -6.35 7.31 -11.46
CA GLY A 216 -6.45 8.37 -10.46
C GLY A 216 -5.70 8.01 -9.17
N ASN A 217 -6.43 7.84 -8.07
CA ASN A 217 -5.87 7.41 -6.78
C ASN A 217 -6.01 5.92 -6.48
N ILE A 218 -6.63 5.14 -7.38
CA ILE A 218 -6.72 3.69 -7.23
C ILE A 218 -5.31 3.14 -7.42
N LYS A 219 -4.72 2.65 -6.32
CA LYS A 219 -3.38 2.06 -6.31
C LYS A 219 -3.43 0.61 -6.73
N ALA A 220 -2.30 0.17 -7.28
CA ALA A 220 -1.96 -1.23 -7.34
C ALA A 220 -1.08 -1.56 -6.14
N ALA A 221 -1.36 -2.71 -5.53
CA ALA A 221 -0.48 -3.36 -4.57
C ALA A 221 -0.17 -4.76 -5.11
N LYS A 222 0.97 -5.28 -4.69
CA LYS A 222 1.39 -6.63 -5.08
C LYS A 222 1.52 -7.51 -3.85
N TYR A 223 1.40 -8.81 -4.02
CA TYR A 223 1.62 -9.73 -2.93
C TYR A 223 2.39 -10.98 -3.34
N ASP A 224 3.24 -11.43 -2.43
CA ASP A 224 3.79 -12.77 -2.44
C ASP A 224 2.81 -13.72 -1.76
N LYS A 225 2.68 -14.92 -2.32
CA LYS A 225 1.93 -16.03 -1.76
C LYS A 225 2.84 -17.24 -1.61
N VAL A 226 2.92 -17.76 -0.39
CA VAL A 226 3.61 -19.02 -0.06
C VAL A 226 2.59 -19.99 0.51
N VAL A 227 2.60 -21.24 0.05
CA VAL A 227 1.65 -22.26 0.50
C VAL A 227 2.38 -23.52 0.93
N PHE A 228 2.03 -24.00 2.12
CA PHE A 228 2.51 -25.25 2.68
C PHE A 228 1.37 -26.25 2.86
N ASP A 229 1.65 -27.54 2.68
CA ASP A 229 0.71 -28.60 3.05
C ASP A 229 0.67 -28.81 4.59
N LYS A 230 -0.21 -29.70 5.06
CA LYS A 230 -0.30 -30.08 6.48
C LYS A 230 0.83 -30.95 7.01
N LYS A 231 1.87 -31.20 6.22
CA LYS A 231 3.13 -31.79 6.66
C LYS A 231 4.25 -30.74 6.73
N GLY A 232 3.95 -29.49 6.36
CA GLY A 232 4.91 -28.39 6.31
C GLY A 232 5.66 -28.29 4.97
N ASN A 233 5.38 -29.14 3.98
CA ASN A 233 6.07 -29.08 2.69
C ASN A 233 5.59 -27.88 1.89
N LEU A 234 6.53 -27.15 1.29
CA LEU A 234 6.23 -26.08 0.34
C LEU A 234 5.58 -26.67 -0.92
N ILE A 235 4.34 -26.26 -1.22
CA ILE A 235 3.58 -26.70 -2.41
C ILE A 235 3.38 -25.58 -3.43
N TYR A 236 3.52 -24.31 -3.02
CA TYR A 236 3.45 -23.17 -3.92
C TYR A 236 4.24 -21.98 -3.38
N SER A 237 4.84 -21.21 -4.28
CA SER A 237 5.48 -19.95 -3.96
C SER A 237 5.43 -19.02 -5.18
N SER A 238 5.13 -17.73 -4.97
CA SER A 238 5.20 -16.69 -6.01
C SER A 238 6.63 -16.46 -6.51
N LYS A 239 7.64 -16.70 -5.66
CA LYS A 239 9.06 -16.55 -5.98
C LYS A 239 9.78 -17.91 -5.98
N PRO A 240 10.84 -18.13 -6.77
CA PRO A 240 11.47 -19.44 -6.96
C PRO A 240 12.25 -19.98 -5.75
N GLU A 241 12.47 -19.18 -4.72
CA GLU A 241 13.24 -19.56 -3.53
C GLU A 241 12.52 -20.61 -2.68
N LYS A 242 13.30 -21.53 -2.11
CA LYS A 242 12.81 -22.54 -1.17
C LYS A 242 13.01 -22.03 0.25
N ILE A 243 12.03 -22.33 1.10
CA ILE A 243 12.07 -22.07 2.54
C ILE A 243 11.95 -23.42 3.25
N LYS A 244 12.99 -23.82 3.98
CA LYS A 244 12.94 -24.98 4.88
C LYS A 244 11.96 -24.70 6.02
N THR A 245 11.28 -25.74 6.44
CA THR A 245 10.21 -25.65 7.44
C THR A 245 10.23 -26.84 8.40
N ILE A 246 9.61 -26.62 9.55
CA ILE A 246 9.21 -27.67 10.48
C ILE A 246 7.75 -27.42 10.83
N LEU A 247 6.90 -28.45 10.78
CA LEU A 247 5.55 -28.37 11.32
C LEU A 247 5.49 -29.22 12.59
N GLN A 248 5.27 -28.57 13.73
CA GLN A 248 5.19 -29.23 15.02
C GLN A 248 4.03 -28.64 15.81
N ASP A 249 3.19 -29.48 16.41
CA ASP A 249 2.03 -29.07 17.22
C ASP A 249 1.13 -28.06 16.49
N ASN A 250 0.88 -28.31 15.20
CA ASN A 250 0.17 -27.42 14.27
C ASN A 250 0.76 -26.00 14.10
N THR A 251 1.95 -25.74 14.65
CA THR A 251 2.70 -24.50 14.47
C THR A 251 3.67 -24.66 13.32
N LEU A 252 3.60 -23.77 12.33
CA LEU A 252 4.56 -23.73 11.23
C LEU A 252 5.79 -22.95 11.67
N TYR A 253 6.96 -23.58 11.57
CA TYR A 253 8.25 -22.94 11.79
C TYR A 253 8.98 -22.81 10.45
N LEU A 254 9.55 -21.64 10.19
CA LEU A 254 10.30 -21.33 8.99
C LEU A 254 11.77 -21.14 9.36
N ASN A 255 12.67 -21.60 8.51
CA ASN A 255 14.07 -21.20 8.61
C ASN A 255 14.15 -19.68 8.43
N GLU A 256 14.70 -19.01 9.43
CA GLU A 256 14.72 -17.55 9.52
C GLU A 256 15.49 -16.91 8.36
N LYS A 257 16.67 -17.45 8.03
CA LYS A 257 17.56 -16.89 7.02
C LYS A 257 16.98 -17.04 5.63
N GLU A 258 16.44 -18.22 5.33
CA GLU A 258 15.79 -18.50 4.05
C GLU A 258 14.49 -17.69 3.90
N PHE A 259 13.71 -17.53 4.98
CA PHE A 259 12.51 -16.71 4.96
C PHE A 259 12.82 -15.22 4.75
N PHE A 260 13.78 -14.64 5.49
CA PHE A 260 14.19 -13.26 5.23
C PHE A 260 14.79 -13.08 3.83
N SER A 261 15.52 -14.06 3.32
CA SER A 261 16.02 -14.03 1.94
C SER A 261 14.90 -14.10 0.89
N TYR A 262 13.80 -14.80 1.19
CA TYR A 262 12.61 -14.87 0.36
C TYR A 262 11.89 -13.52 0.29
N VAL A 263 11.68 -12.88 1.44
CA VAL A 263 11.03 -11.58 1.51
C VAL A 263 11.94 -10.50 0.89
N PHE A 264 13.25 -10.60 1.10
CA PHE A 264 14.24 -9.58 0.71
C PHE A 264 15.33 -10.13 -0.24
N PRO A 265 15.00 -10.49 -1.49
CA PRO A 265 15.93 -11.17 -2.40
C PRO A 265 17.08 -10.29 -2.89
N GLU A 266 16.93 -8.96 -2.94
CA GLU A 266 17.99 -8.04 -3.37
C GLU A 266 19.15 -7.98 -2.37
N ALA A 267 18.87 -8.18 -1.08
CA ALA A 267 19.90 -8.31 -0.05
C ALA A 267 20.82 -9.52 -0.29
N ARG A 268 20.34 -10.55 -1.02
CA ARG A 268 21.08 -11.78 -1.35
C ARG A 268 21.91 -11.66 -2.63
N LYS A 269 21.42 -10.96 -3.67
CA LYS A 269 22.08 -10.86 -4.99
C LYS A 269 23.40 -10.06 -4.97
N ALA A 270 23.64 -9.27 -3.92
CA ALA A 270 24.87 -8.49 -3.77
C ALA A 270 26.14 -9.31 -3.50
N GLY A 271 26.05 -10.64 -3.29
CA GLY A 271 27.22 -11.54 -3.25
C GLY A 271 28.28 -11.21 -2.20
N LYS A 272 27.91 -10.45 -1.17
CA LYS A 272 28.79 -9.97 -0.10
C LYS A 272 28.39 -10.67 1.20
N ASP A 273 29.35 -11.19 1.96
CA ASP A 273 29.27 -11.02 3.42
C ASP A 273 29.01 -9.53 3.60
N ILE A 274 27.84 -9.14 4.10
CA ILE A 274 27.24 -7.83 3.83
C ILE A 274 28.07 -6.71 4.49
N PRO A 275 28.80 -5.86 3.70
CA PRO A 275 28.72 -4.43 3.96
C PRO A 275 28.56 -3.56 2.70
N ILE A 276 27.69 -2.56 2.88
CA ILE A 276 27.65 -1.16 2.40
C ILE A 276 27.76 -0.97 0.86
N ILE A 277 26.86 -0.20 0.24
CA ILE A 277 27.01 1.20 -0.26
C ILE A 277 25.79 1.40 -1.20
N THR A 278 24.97 2.46 -1.23
CA THR A 278 24.98 3.87 -0.80
C THR A 278 23.60 4.26 -0.24
N ASP A 279 23.56 5.00 0.87
CA ASP A 279 22.41 5.66 1.55
C ASP A 279 21.35 4.85 2.32
N PHE A 280 21.28 3.53 2.21
CA PHE A 280 20.60 2.68 3.21
C PHE A 280 21.41 1.41 3.44
N SER A 281 22.31 1.44 4.43
CA SER A 281 23.11 0.28 4.82
C SER A 281 22.21 -0.77 5.49
N TYR A 282 21.89 -1.83 4.74
CA TYR A 282 21.21 -3.02 5.23
C TYR A 282 22.21 -3.90 5.99
N ASP A 283 21.91 -4.22 7.25
CA ASP A 283 22.66 -5.21 8.02
C ASP A 283 21.68 -6.09 8.80
N LEU A 284 21.58 -7.36 8.40
CA LEU A 284 20.78 -8.39 9.07
C LEU A 284 21.36 -8.80 10.43
N THR A 285 22.55 -8.33 10.81
CA THR A 285 23.11 -8.51 12.17
C THR A 285 22.24 -7.89 13.26
N ASN A 286 21.28 -7.04 12.89
CA ASN A 286 20.36 -6.37 13.81
C ASN A 286 19.14 -7.22 14.20
N VAL A 287 18.94 -8.40 13.57
CA VAL A 287 17.90 -9.35 14.01
C VAL A 287 18.49 -10.28 15.07
N GLY A 288 18.02 -10.13 16.30
CA GLY A 288 18.36 -11.01 17.42
C GLY A 288 17.32 -12.12 17.57
N ILE A 289 17.76 -13.37 17.67
CA ILE A 289 16.87 -14.50 18.01
C ILE A 289 17.33 -15.10 19.33
N ALA A 290 16.44 -15.03 20.32
CA ALA A 290 16.57 -15.73 21.59
C ALA A 290 15.56 -16.89 21.62
N ASP A 291 15.64 -17.74 22.65
CA ASP A 291 14.83 -18.96 22.71
C ASP A 291 13.30 -18.69 22.77
N ASN A 292 12.90 -17.48 23.18
CA ASN A 292 11.50 -17.08 23.38
C ASN A 292 11.10 -15.77 22.68
N TYR A 293 11.98 -15.13 21.93
CA TYR A 293 11.65 -13.92 21.16
C TYR A 293 12.53 -13.74 19.93
N ILE A 294 12.00 -13.01 18.96
CA ILE A 294 12.75 -12.41 17.86
C ILE A 294 12.71 -10.88 18.01
N SER A 295 13.83 -10.22 17.84
CA SER A 295 13.96 -8.78 18.05
C SER A 295 14.69 -8.09 16.93
N GLU A 296 14.48 -6.80 16.78
CA GLU A 296 15.29 -5.95 15.92
C GLU A 296 15.90 -4.80 16.73
N SER A 297 17.24 -4.69 16.68
CA SER A 297 18.04 -3.86 17.59
C SER A 297 17.95 -2.35 17.32
N ARG A 298 17.62 -1.93 16.09
CA ARG A 298 17.47 -0.50 15.74
C ARG A 298 16.14 0.06 16.21
N THR A 299 15.15 -0.82 16.33
CA THR A 299 13.77 -0.49 16.65
C THR A 299 13.39 -0.80 18.10
N ASN A 300 14.24 -1.54 18.83
CA ASN A 300 13.99 -2.02 20.20
C ASN A 300 12.70 -2.85 20.32
N ILE A 301 12.27 -3.49 19.24
CA ILE A 301 11.10 -4.37 19.25
C ILE A 301 11.55 -5.77 19.62
N ALA A 302 10.80 -6.43 20.50
CA ALA A 302 10.90 -7.85 20.74
C ALA A 302 9.51 -8.48 20.59
N ILE A 303 9.42 -9.49 19.73
CA ILE A 303 8.20 -10.23 19.43
C ILE A 303 8.32 -11.61 20.06
N PRO A 304 7.38 -12.02 20.94
CA PRO A 304 7.36 -13.37 21.48
C PRO A 304 7.38 -14.40 20.35
N ALA A 305 8.29 -15.37 20.46
CA ALA A 305 8.53 -16.34 19.41
C ALA A 305 8.76 -17.73 20.02
N LYS A 306 8.43 -18.76 19.25
CA LYS A 306 8.86 -20.14 19.51
C LYS A 306 10.01 -20.47 18.58
N VAL A 307 11.10 -20.96 19.13
CA VAL A 307 12.34 -21.21 18.38
C VAL A 307 12.76 -22.67 18.50
N ILE A 308 13.09 -23.28 17.37
CA ILE A 308 13.67 -24.62 17.27
C ILE A 308 15.05 -24.49 16.65
N LYS A 309 16.08 -24.98 17.34
CA LYS A 309 17.45 -25.09 16.80
C LYS A 309 17.67 -26.54 16.36
N LYS A 310 17.97 -26.75 15.08
CA LYS A 310 18.16 -28.09 14.51
C LYS A 310 19.17 -28.05 13.37
N ASP A 311 20.14 -28.96 13.37
CA ASP A 311 21.12 -29.13 12.28
C ASP A 311 21.83 -27.82 11.87
N ASN A 312 22.22 -27.00 12.86
CA ASN A 312 22.79 -25.65 12.71
C ASN A 312 21.87 -24.58 12.09
N ASP A 313 20.61 -24.91 11.82
CA ASP A 313 19.58 -23.98 11.38
C ASP A 313 18.73 -23.52 12.57
N THR A 314 18.21 -22.29 12.48
CA THR A 314 17.25 -21.74 13.45
C THR A 314 15.88 -21.63 12.79
N TYR A 315 14.88 -22.23 13.40
CA TYR A 315 13.50 -22.18 12.91
C TYR A 315 12.67 -21.37 13.88
N VAL A 316 11.93 -20.40 13.37
CA VAL A 316 11.06 -19.53 14.17
C VAL A 316 9.63 -19.72 13.69
N ASN A 317 8.66 -19.71 14.61
CA ASN A 317 7.26 -19.81 14.21
C ASN A 317 6.87 -18.67 13.24
N ALA A 318 6.12 -19.01 12.20
CA ALA A 318 5.83 -18.14 11.08
C ALA A 318 5.17 -16.82 11.52
N GLU A 319 4.29 -16.85 12.52
CA GLU A 319 3.62 -15.65 13.04
C GLU A 319 4.62 -14.63 13.58
N ALA A 320 5.67 -15.06 14.29
CA ALA A 320 6.64 -14.13 14.87
C ALA A 320 7.52 -13.49 13.80
N LEU A 321 7.93 -14.27 12.79
CA LEU A 321 8.66 -13.74 11.63
C LEU A 321 7.81 -12.73 10.84
N LEU A 322 6.56 -13.08 10.55
CA LEU A 322 5.62 -12.22 9.82
C LEU A 322 5.30 -10.94 10.60
N ALA A 323 5.17 -11.03 11.92
CA ALA A 323 4.96 -9.88 12.79
C ALA A 323 6.17 -8.94 12.83
N LEU A 324 7.40 -9.48 12.80
CA LEU A 324 8.61 -8.65 12.75
C LEU A 324 8.68 -7.88 11.44
N ILE A 325 8.39 -8.56 10.33
CA ILE A 325 8.34 -7.97 9.00
C ILE A 325 7.24 -6.91 8.92
N GLY A 326 6.09 -7.15 9.53
CA GLY A 326 4.97 -6.22 9.56
C GLY A 326 5.17 -5.00 10.46
N TYR A 327 6.23 -4.91 11.26
CA TYR A 327 6.39 -3.81 12.19
C TYR A 327 6.97 -2.55 11.53
N ARG A 328 6.29 -1.41 11.74
CA ARG A 328 6.52 -0.07 11.17
C ARG A 328 7.97 0.35 10.90
N GLN A 329 8.86 0.35 11.89
CA GLN A 329 10.24 0.81 11.66
C GLN A 329 11.07 -0.19 10.84
N PHE A 330 10.69 -1.47 10.83
CA PHE A 330 11.25 -2.50 9.96
C PHE A 330 10.64 -2.47 8.55
N ALA A 331 9.43 -1.94 8.38
CA ALA A 331 8.73 -1.84 7.10
C ALA A 331 8.97 -0.51 6.36
N ASP A 332 8.85 0.64 7.05
CA ASP A 332 8.97 2.00 6.48
C ASP A 332 10.42 2.36 6.11
N ALA A 333 11.41 1.92 6.89
CA ALA A 333 12.80 2.26 6.64
C ALA A 333 13.45 1.40 5.55
N TYR A 334 12.78 0.35 5.09
CA TYR A 334 13.44 -0.66 4.27
C TYR A 334 12.74 -0.99 2.94
N PHE A 335 11.41 -1.30 2.87
CA PHE A 335 10.91 -2.06 1.69
C PHE A 335 9.46 -1.84 1.23
N GLY A 336 8.65 -0.99 1.87
CA GLY A 336 7.29 -0.70 1.37
C GLY A 336 6.26 -1.83 1.58
N ILE A 337 6.48 -2.70 2.58
CA ILE A 337 5.52 -3.74 2.98
C ILE A 337 4.31 -3.08 3.66
N LEU A 338 3.11 -3.36 3.14
CA LEU A 338 1.83 -2.89 3.67
C LEU A 338 1.28 -3.78 4.78
N GLY A 339 1.65 -5.06 4.78
CA GLY A 339 1.25 -6.00 5.82
C GLY A 339 1.50 -7.46 5.45
N THR A 340 1.29 -8.33 6.42
CA THR A 340 1.44 -9.78 6.27
C THR A 340 0.21 -10.52 6.79
N SER A 341 -0.05 -11.73 6.28
CA SER A 341 -1.15 -12.57 6.76
C SER A 341 -0.75 -14.03 6.69
N ILE A 342 -1.21 -14.84 7.65
CA ILE A 342 -1.13 -16.30 7.62
C ILE A 342 -2.51 -16.89 7.81
N ARG A 343 -2.87 -17.87 6.98
CA ARG A 343 -4.18 -18.53 6.98
C ARG A 343 -4.02 -20.03 7.11
N TYR A 344 -4.69 -20.60 8.10
CA TYR A 344 -4.70 -22.02 8.37
C TYR A 344 -5.99 -22.65 7.84
N TYR A 345 -5.92 -23.29 6.68
CA TYR A 345 -7.03 -24.06 6.10
C TYR A 345 -7.00 -25.51 6.59
N PRO A 346 -8.04 -26.32 6.35
CA PRO A 346 -8.01 -27.74 6.72
C PRO A 346 -6.89 -28.54 6.02
N ASP A 347 -6.57 -28.19 4.77
CA ASP A 347 -5.66 -28.91 3.88
C ASP A 347 -4.29 -28.23 3.69
N ARG A 348 -4.18 -26.94 4.03
CA ARG A 348 -2.97 -26.15 3.77
C ARG A 348 -2.78 -24.97 4.73
N ILE A 349 -1.63 -24.33 4.62
CA ILE A 349 -1.26 -23.08 5.29
C ILE A 349 -0.84 -22.10 4.20
N GLU A 350 -1.44 -20.91 4.17
CA GLU A 350 -1.09 -19.87 3.19
C GLU A 350 -0.49 -18.66 3.93
N ILE A 351 0.64 -18.18 3.45
CA ILE A 351 1.28 -16.94 3.90
C ILE A 351 1.18 -15.93 2.77
N TYR A 352 0.86 -14.70 3.13
CA TYR A 352 0.78 -13.54 2.26
C TYR A 352 1.68 -12.42 2.79
N ILE A 353 2.43 -11.81 1.91
CA ILE A 353 3.20 -10.58 2.19
C ILE A 353 2.78 -9.58 1.13
N VAL A 354 2.22 -8.44 1.55
CA VAL A 354 1.67 -7.42 0.64
C VAL A 354 2.60 -6.22 0.63
N GLU A 355 2.96 -5.77 -0.57
CA GLU A 355 3.84 -4.64 -0.84
C GLU A 355 3.10 -3.53 -1.59
N GLY A 356 3.40 -2.27 -1.24
CA GLY A 356 2.90 -1.09 -1.94
C GLY A 356 3.91 -0.63 -2.98
N GLY A 357 3.42 -0.21 -4.15
CA GLY A 357 4.24 0.35 -5.24
C GLY A 357 4.73 1.78 -5.03
#